data_AF-A0A9X4AW40-F1
#
_entry.id   AF-A0A9X4AW40-F1
#
_cell.length_a   1.000
_cell.length_b   1.000
_cell.length_c   1.000
_cell.angle_alpha   90.00
_cell.angle_beta   90.00
_cell.angle_gamma   90.00
#
_symmetry.space_group_name_H-M   'P 1'
#
loop_
_entity.id
_entity.type
_entity.pdbx_description
1 polymer ?
#
loop_
_entity_poly.entity_id
_entity_poly.type
_entity_poly.pdbx_seq_one_letter_code
_entity_poly.pdbx_strand_id
1 'polypeptide(L)'
;MRVSLFVTVVAVPALLLACGARSDPAEFDLGSGGGGGTGGGTGATGGGPPVCTVELCNGVDDDCDGQIDEDSQNAGADCITDLPGICKDGTVVCTGGALACASDVAPQPEICGNGIDEDCNGIIDDACAKLNGCSDGTREGFVDEQQFPQIAGCSGGWDRPGVIYTFDPECNRIAGNTSANPAGKGCRAEDLCAPGFHVCKGADDAAAHAPGGCAGVGLEPNLFFATRQGSTGCAICALGTETDPNICTAASCVADCAPSDVTANDLFGCGTLGIPNDGNCGVLTMTSGNVCSAIGGPWWCGGPNDGYDEAHAVVKLGPEGGGVLCCAD
;
A
#
# COMPACT_ATOMS: atom_id res chain seq x y z
N MET A 1 -43.47 -1.67 -16.86
CA MET A 1 -42.48 -1.17 -17.83
C MET A 1 -41.17 -1.87 -17.56
N ARG A 2 -40.72 -2.75 -18.46
CA ARG A 2 -39.41 -3.42 -18.35
C ARG A 2 -38.41 -2.59 -19.17
N VAL A 3 -37.36 -2.10 -18.53
CA VAL A 3 -36.24 -1.41 -19.19
C VAL A 3 -35.08 -2.41 -19.23
N SER A 4 -34.77 -2.89 -20.44
CA SER A 4 -33.58 -3.71 -20.71
C SER A 4 -32.39 -2.77 -20.92
N LEU A 5 -31.38 -2.89 -20.07
CA LEU A 5 -30.10 -2.19 -20.24
C LEU A 5 -29.12 -3.11 -20.99
N PHE A 6 -28.68 -2.68 -22.16
CA PHE A 6 -27.66 -3.35 -22.97
C PHE A 6 -26.28 -3.09 -22.37
N VAL A 7 -25.56 -4.17 -22.04
CA VAL A 7 -24.13 -4.12 -21.66
C VAL A 7 -23.30 -4.30 -22.92
N THR A 8 -22.49 -3.30 -23.28
CA THR A 8 -21.52 -3.40 -24.37
C THR A 8 -20.18 -3.83 -23.79
N VAL A 9 -19.77 -5.06 -24.05
CA VAL A 9 -18.45 -5.59 -23.69
C VAL A 9 -17.46 -5.13 -24.79
N VAL A 10 -16.51 -4.28 -24.43
CA VAL A 10 -15.37 -3.94 -25.29
C VAL A 10 -14.25 -4.91 -24.96
N ALA A 11 -13.90 -5.76 -25.92
CA ALA A 11 -12.79 -6.70 -25.83
C ALA A 11 -11.46 -5.97 -26.05
N VAL A 12 -10.53 -6.09 -25.10
CA VAL A 12 -9.13 -5.68 -25.23
C VAL A 12 -8.32 -6.91 -25.63
N PRO A 13 -7.53 -6.90 -26.71
CA PRO A 13 -6.69 -8.04 -27.06
C PRO A 13 -5.44 -8.05 -26.16
N ALA A 14 -5.25 -9.17 -25.46
CA ALA A 14 -4.03 -9.47 -24.73
C ALA A 14 -2.90 -9.79 -25.72
N LEU A 15 -1.79 -9.05 -25.63
CA LEU A 15 -0.55 -9.33 -26.32
C LEU A 15 0.27 -10.30 -25.45
N LEU A 16 0.17 -11.60 -25.73
CA LEU A 16 1.11 -12.60 -25.20
C LEU A 16 2.36 -12.61 -26.09
N LEU A 17 3.50 -12.22 -25.54
CA LEU A 17 4.82 -12.59 -26.08
C LEU A 17 5.50 -13.50 -25.05
N ALA A 18 5.46 -14.80 -25.32
CA ALA A 18 6.24 -15.80 -24.61
C ALA A 18 7.30 -16.38 -25.57
N CYS A 19 8.55 -16.32 -25.12
CA CYS A 19 9.70 -17.02 -25.67
C CYS A 19 9.66 -18.51 -25.28
N GLY A 20 10.17 -19.41 -26.14
CA GLY A 20 10.62 -20.74 -25.68
C GLY A 20 10.52 -21.94 -26.62
N ALA A 21 11.57 -22.13 -27.42
CA ALA A 21 12.31 -23.39 -27.68
C ALA A 21 11.72 -24.59 -28.50
N ARG A 22 12.55 -24.94 -29.50
CA ARG A 22 13.05 -26.27 -29.96
C ARG A 22 12.10 -27.31 -30.58
N SER A 23 12.40 -27.71 -31.82
CA SER A 23 13.00 -29.03 -32.15
C SER A 23 13.20 -29.17 -33.66
N ASP A 24 14.43 -29.48 -34.07
CA ASP A 24 14.76 -30.03 -35.40
C ASP A 24 14.02 -31.38 -35.61
N PRO A 25 13.82 -31.80 -36.86
CA PRO A 25 14.85 -32.62 -37.49
C PRO A 25 15.13 -32.30 -38.97
N ALA A 26 16.29 -32.78 -39.41
CA ALA A 26 16.90 -32.67 -40.72
C ALA A 26 16.08 -33.26 -41.88
N GLU A 27 16.23 -32.65 -43.06
CA GLU A 27 16.25 -33.28 -44.40
C GLU A 27 17.25 -32.48 -45.26
N PHE A 28 18.43 -33.00 -45.62
CA PHE A 28 18.73 -33.83 -46.80
C PHE A 28 18.10 -33.33 -48.11
N ASP A 29 18.85 -32.54 -48.89
CA ASP A 29 18.72 -32.57 -50.35
C ASP A 29 20.07 -32.32 -51.04
N LEU A 30 20.37 -33.15 -52.03
CA LEU A 30 21.55 -33.14 -52.90
C LEU A 30 21.14 -32.53 -54.24
N GLY A 31 21.74 -31.41 -54.67
CA GLY A 31 21.33 -30.77 -55.92
C GLY A 31 22.31 -29.77 -56.53
N SER A 32 23.39 -30.31 -57.10
CA SER A 32 24.37 -29.75 -58.05
C SER A 32 23.97 -28.53 -58.93
N GLY A 33 24.93 -27.59 -59.14
CA GLY A 33 24.92 -26.64 -60.27
C GLY A 33 26.07 -25.62 -60.22
N GLY A 34 27.13 -25.83 -61.00
CA GLY A 34 28.32 -24.97 -61.04
C GLY A 34 28.28 -23.78 -62.02
N GLY A 35 29.32 -22.94 -61.90
CA GLY A 35 29.69 -21.83 -62.81
C GLY A 35 30.11 -20.60 -61.98
N GLY A 36 31.38 -20.22 -61.83
CA GLY A 36 32.41 -20.09 -62.86
C GLY A 36 32.35 -18.67 -63.44
N GLY A 37 32.95 -17.68 -62.76
CA GLY A 37 32.94 -16.28 -63.19
C GLY A 37 33.98 -15.43 -62.48
N THR A 38 35.18 -15.38 -63.04
CA THR A 38 36.30 -14.51 -62.65
C THR A 38 36.15 -13.11 -63.25
N GLY A 39 36.31 -12.09 -62.41
CA GLY A 39 36.67 -10.72 -62.79
C GLY A 39 37.05 -9.99 -61.49
N GLY A 40 38.29 -9.58 -61.22
CA GLY A 40 39.29 -9.06 -62.15
C GLY A 40 39.22 -7.52 -62.17
N GLY A 41 39.41 -6.88 -61.02
CA GLY A 41 39.52 -5.44 -60.86
C GLY A 41 40.66 -5.10 -59.91
N THR A 42 41.85 -4.89 -60.46
CA THR A 42 43.04 -4.45 -59.73
C THR A 42 43.09 -2.92 -59.66
N GLY A 43 43.15 -2.37 -58.46
CA GLY A 43 43.47 -0.97 -58.19
C GLY A 43 43.92 -0.81 -56.73
N ALA A 44 45.23 -0.70 -56.53
CA ALA A 44 45.93 -0.50 -55.25
C ALA A 44 45.38 0.72 -54.47
N THR A 45 45.48 0.85 -53.14
CA THR A 45 46.69 0.76 -52.31
C THR A 45 46.35 0.62 -50.81
N GLY A 46 47.05 -0.28 -50.11
CA GLY A 46 47.37 -0.14 -48.68
C GLY A 46 46.23 -0.35 -47.67
N GLY A 47 45.95 -1.59 -47.31
CA GLY A 47 45.25 -1.93 -46.08
C GLY A 47 45.66 -3.33 -45.67
N GLY A 48 46.29 -3.49 -44.50
CA GLY A 48 46.40 -4.82 -43.89
C GLY A 48 44.99 -5.38 -43.60
N PRO A 49 44.88 -6.63 -43.12
CA PRO A 49 43.63 -7.09 -42.51
C PRO A 49 43.14 -6.01 -41.53
N PRO A 50 41.81 -5.76 -41.41
CA PRO A 50 41.30 -4.85 -40.38
C PRO A 50 41.96 -5.22 -39.06
N VAL A 51 42.58 -4.23 -38.42
CA VAL A 51 43.24 -4.46 -37.13
C VAL A 51 42.11 -4.52 -36.12
N CYS A 52 41.68 -5.73 -35.81
CA CYS A 52 40.64 -5.95 -34.83
C CYS A 52 41.16 -5.57 -33.44
N THR A 53 40.42 -4.76 -32.72
CA THR A 53 40.72 -4.24 -31.39
C THR A 53 39.65 -4.68 -30.39
N VAL A 54 39.66 -4.07 -29.20
CA VAL A 54 38.59 -4.27 -28.23
C VAL A 54 37.33 -3.53 -28.70
N GLU A 55 36.18 -4.15 -28.48
CA GLU A 55 34.90 -3.59 -28.86
C GLU A 55 34.53 -2.34 -28.04
N LEU A 56 34.19 -1.27 -28.75
CA LEU A 56 33.79 0.01 -28.18
C LEU A 56 32.46 0.44 -28.80
N CYS A 57 31.54 0.92 -27.97
CA CYS A 57 30.28 1.49 -28.44
C CYS A 57 30.51 2.76 -29.28
N ASN A 58 30.64 2.61 -30.60
CA ASN A 58 30.99 3.66 -31.55
C ASN A 58 30.30 3.49 -32.93
N GLY A 59 29.49 2.45 -33.11
CA GLY A 59 28.77 2.13 -34.34
C GLY A 59 29.60 1.34 -35.37
N VAL A 60 30.74 0.77 -34.96
CA VAL A 60 31.66 -0.02 -35.80
C VAL A 60 31.96 -1.33 -35.09
N ASP A 61 32.01 -2.41 -35.86
CA ASP A 61 32.56 -3.70 -35.46
C ASP A 61 34.09 -3.56 -35.31
N ASP A 62 34.58 -3.25 -34.10
CA ASP A 62 35.99 -3.03 -33.80
C ASP A 62 36.73 -4.35 -33.62
N ASP A 63 36.07 -5.42 -33.16
CA ASP A 63 36.67 -6.73 -32.89
C ASP A 63 36.57 -7.75 -34.06
N CYS A 64 35.87 -7.36 -35.13
CA CYS A 64 35.66 -8.07 -36.38
C CYS A 64 34.87 -9.39 -36.25
N ASP A 65 34.00 -9.55 -35.26
CA ASP A 65 33.19 -10.76 -35.08
C ASP A 65 31.93 -10.80 -35.96
N GLY A 66 31.58 -9.68 -36.61
CA GLY A 66 30.42 -9.52 -37.49
C GLY A 66 29.16 -8.97 -36.79
N GLN A 67 29.24 -8.64 -35.50
CA GLN A 67 28.26 -7.87 -34.74
C GLN A 67 28.79 -6.44 -34.56
N ILE A 68 27.91 -5.53 -34.14
CA ILE A 68 28.27 -4.11 -33.96
C ILE A 68 27.91 -3.75 -32.52
N ASP A 69 28.88 -3.21 -31.78
CA ASP A 69 28.76 -2.71 -30.42
C ASP A 69 28.22 -3.74 -29.39
N GLU A 70 28.50 -5.02 -29.58
CA GLU A 70 28.28 -6.07 -28.59
C GLU A 70 29.36 -6.02 -27.50
N ASP A 71 29.03 -6.46 -26.27
CA ASP A 71 30.00 -6.62 -25.18
C ASP A 71 30.98 -5.42 -24.97
N SER A 72 30.54 -4.20 -25.32
CA SER A 72 31.43 -3.04 -25.39
C SER A 72 32.06 -2.73 -24.04
N GLN A 73 33.39 -2.64 -23.96
CA GLN A 73 34.09 -2.44 -22.69
C GLN A 73 33.87 -1.07 -22.04
N ASN A 74 33.33 -0.11 -22.80
CA ASN A 74 32.94 1.20 -22.30
C ASN A 74 31.47 1.27 -21.82
N ALA A 75 30.74 0.16 -21.84
CA ALA A 75 29.43 0.00 -21.22
C ALA A 75 29.52 -0.71 -19.85
N GLY A 76 28.43 -0.75 -19.10
CA GLY A 76 28.30 -1.46 -17.82
C GLY A 76 28.83 -0.71 -16.60
N ALA A 77 29.32 0.52 -16.75
CA ALA A 77 29.68 1.38 -15.63
C ALA A 77 28.44 2.04 -15.01
N ASP A 78 28.47 2.31 -13.70
CA ASP A 78 27.45 3.11 -13.03
C ASP A 78 27.41 4.53 -13.63
N CYS A 79 26.21 5.07 -13.77
CA CYS A 79 25.99 6.44 -14.22
C CYS A 79 24.77 7.05 -13.53
N ILE A 80 24.64 8.37 -13.66
CA ILE A 80 23.51 9.14 -13.14
C ILE A 80 22.68 9.61 -14.33
N THR A 81 21.40 9.27 -14.34
CA THR A 81 20.43 9.76 -15.33
C THR A 81 19.99 11.18 -14.99
N ASP A 82 19.28 11.82 -15.92
CA ASP A 82 18.60 13.09 -15.67
C ASP A 82 17.20 12.91 -15.04
N LEU A 83 16.81 11.68 -14.69
CA LEU A 83 15.52 11.39 -14.06
C LEU A 83 15.59 11.63 -12.53
N PRO A 84 14.48 12.05 -11.92
CA PRO A 84 14.40 12.24 -10.47
C PRO A 84 14.15 10.93 -9.72
N GLY A 85 14.11 11.02 -8.39
CA GLY A 85 13.69 9.92 -7.54
C GLY A 85 14.57 8.67 -7.63
N ILE A 86 13.93 7.51 -7.52
CA ILE A 86 14.60 6.20 -7.63
C ILE A 86 15.20 5.94 -9.02
N CYS A 87 14.74 6.66 -10.04
CA CYS A 87 15.20 6.49 -11.42
C CYS A 87 16.56 7.16 -11.71
N LYS A 88 17.10 7.90 -10.74
CA LYS A 88 18.35 8.64 -10.90
C LYS A 88 19.55 7.74 -11.16
N ASP A 89 19.65 6.63 -10.45
CA ASP A 89 20.77 5.71 -10.60
C ASP A 89 20.54 4.83 -11.84
N GLY A 90 21.62 4.58 -12.58
CA GLY A 90 21.57 3.83 -13.82
C GLY A 90 22.89 3.20 -14.21
N THR A 91 22.83 2.44 -15.30
CA THR A 91 23.98 1.77 -15.90
C THR A 91 24.21 2.28 -17.32
N VAL A 92 25.47 2.51 -17.69
CA VAL A 92 25.84 2.88 -19.06
C VAL A 92 25.54 1.70 -19.98
N VAL A 93 24.71 1.92 -20.98
CA VAL A 93 24.36 0.95 -22.02
C VAL A 93 24.82 1.46 -23.38
N CYS A 94 25.19 0.54 -24.27
CA CYS A 94 25.33 0.87 -25.68
C CYS A 94 23.98 0.77 -26.38
N THR A 95 23.53 1.84 -27.02
CA THR A 95 22.28 1.81 -27.79
C THR A 95 22.45 2.63 -29.06
N GLY A 96 22.50 1.93 -30.20
CA GLY A 96 22.62 2.54 -31.52
C GLY A 96 23.97 3.22 -31.78
N GLY A 97 25.08 2.60 -31.37
CA GLY A 97 26.44 3.14 -31.56
C GLY A 97 26.77 4.32 -30.67
N ALA A 98 26.01 4.54 -29.60
CA ALA A 98 26.26 5.58 -28.62
C ALA A 98 26.04 5.08 -27.20
N LEU A 99 26.91 5.53 -26.29
CA LEU A 99 26.73 5.32 -24.86
C LEU A 99 25.56 6.17 -24.36
N ALA A 100 24.64 5.53 -23.65
CA ALA A 100 23.54 6.17 -22.96
C ALA A 100 23.49 5.69 -21.50
N CYS A 101 23.02 6.53 -20.59
CA CYS A 101 22.73 6.11 -19.23
C CYS A 101 21.27 5.63 -19.15
N ALA A 102 21.06 4.33 -18.90
CA ALA A 102 19.72 3.76 -18.70
C ALA A 102 19.48 3.59 -17.20
N SER A 103 18.30 4.02 -16.71
CA SER A 103 17.95 3.84 -15.31
C SER A 103 17.86 2.35 -14.95
N ASP A 104 18.32 2.00 -13.74
CA ASP A 104 18.28 0.64 -13.23
C ASP A 104 16.87 0.23 -12.77
N VAL A 105 16.01 1.21 -12.49
CA VAL A 105 14.65 1.00 -11.97
C VAL A 105 13.64 1.72 -12.87
N ALA A 106 12.58 1.02 -13.25
CA ALA A 106 11.46 1.63 -13.97
C ALA A 106 10.55 2.39 -12.99
N PRO A 107 9.94 3.53 -13.40
CA PRO A 107 8.94 4.23 -12.60
C PRO A 107 7.88 3.29 -12.01
N GLN A 108 7.64 3.41 -10.71
CA GLN A 108 6.66 2.65 -9.95
C GLN A 108 5.55 3.60 -9.45
N PRO A 109 4.38 3.10 -9.04
CA PRO A 109 3.43 3.92 -8.29
C PRO A 109 4.03 4.44 -6.98
N GLU A 110 3.67 5.67 -6.59
CA GLU A 110 4.09 6.31 -5.32
C GLU A 110 3.79 5.46 -4.08
N ILE A 111 4.78 5.35 -3.20
CA ILE A 111 4.66 4.81 -1.84
C ILE A 111 4.63 5.98 -0.86
N CYS A 112 3.42 6.44 -0.57
CA CYS A 112 3.22 7.70 0.15
C CYS A 112 3.86 7.73 1.55
N GLY A 113 4.53 8.83 1.86
CA GLY A 113 5.06 9.16 3.18
C GLY A 113 6.41 8.54 3.49
N ASN A 114 7.08 7.93 2.51
CA ASN A 114 8.45 7.48 2.63
C ASN A 114 9.48 8.56 2.22
N GLY A 115 9.02 9.67 1.62
CA GLY A 115 9.85 10.78 1.17
C GLY A 115 10.70 10.50 -0.07
N ILE A 116 10.30 9.51 -0.88
CA ILE A 116 10.93 9.09 -2.13
C ILE A 116 9.97 9.41 -3.29
N ASP A 117 10.52 9.63 -4.48
CA ASP A 117 9.78 9.81 -5.74
C ASP A 117 9.92 8.49 -6.52
N GLU A 118 8.87 7.66 -6.49
CA GLU A 118 8.86 6.33 -7.13
C GLU A 118 8.43 6.39 -8.59
N ASP A 119 7.53 7.32 -8.92
CA ASP A 119 7.01 7.48 -10.28
C ASP A 119 7.91 8.36 -11.16
N CYS A 120 8.97 8.92 -10.56
CA CYS A 120 10.03 9.66 -11.19
C CYS A 120 9.52 10.89 -11.95
N ASN A 121 8.46 11.53 -11.44
CA ASN A 121 7.89 12.74 -12.03
C ASN A 121 8.49 14.05 -11.48
N GLY A 122 9.34 13.96 -10.44
CA GLY A 122 10.06 15.08 -9.85
C GLY A 122 9.33 15.76 -8.69
N ILE A 123 8.21 15.19 -8.24
CA ILE A 123 7.46 15.64 -7.08
C ILE A 123 7.35 14.45 -6.13
N ILE A 124 7.93 14.60 -4.94
CA ILE A 124 7.84 13.59 -3.89
C ILE A 124 6.39 13.50 -3.40
N ASP A 125 5.83 12.29 -3.33
CA ASP A 125 4.53 11.97 -2.76
C ASP A 125 3.31 12.66 -3.44
N ASP A 126 3.31 12.89 -4.76
CA ASP A 126 2.30 13.73 -5.45
C ASP A 126 1.11 12.98 -6.06
N ALA A 127 1.28 11.73 -6.48
CA ALA A 127 0.21 10.84 -6.89
C ALA A 127 -0.56 10.24 -5.69
N CYS A 128 -0.31 10.77 -4.48
CA CYS A 128 -0.98 10.42 -3.22
C CYS A 128 -2.39 10.99 -3.09
N ALA A 129 -2.95 11.64 -4.11
CA ALA A 129 -4.32 12.18 -4.15
C ALA A 129 -5.45 11.13 -3.97
N LYS A 130 -5.11 9.88 -3.63
CA LYS A 130 -6.03 8.81 -3.21
C LYS A 130 -5.87 8.37 -1.75
N LEU A 131 -4.90 8.90 -1.01
CA LEU A 131 -4.54 8.43 0.32
C LEU A 131 -4.73 9.51 1.39
N ASN A 132 -5.92 10.08 1.44
CA ASN A 132 -6.41 10.88 2.57
C ASN A 132 -6.74 10.02 3.80
N GLY A 133 -6.19 8.81 3.91
CA GLY A 133 -6.40 7.86 5.01
C GLY A 133 -7.80 7.24 5.09
N CYS A 134 -8.83 7.94 4.61
CA CYS A 134 -10.22 7.51 4.61
C CYS A 134 -10.72 7.11 3.22
N SER A 135 -11.44 6.01 3.12
CA SER A 135 -11.93 5.42 1.87
C SER A 135 -12.82 6.33 1.04
N ASP A 136 -13.61 7.18 1.70
CA ASP A 136 -14.57 8.07 1.06
C ASP A 136 -13.96 9.40 0.60
N GLY A 137 -12.69 9.60 0.93
CA GLY A 137 -11.93 10.75 0.52
C GLY A 137 -12.04 11.95 1.47
N THR A 138 -12.65 11.80 2.65
CA THR A 138 -12.79 12.89 3.62
C THR A 138 -12.25 12.48 4.99
N ARG A 139 -11.48 13.37 5.61
CA ARG A 139 -11.01 13.22 7.00
C ARG A 139 -11.93 14.00 7.94
N GLU A 140 -12.39 13.36 9.02
CA GLU A 140 -13.13 14.06 10.09
C GLU A 140 -12.32 14.21 11.37
N GLY A 141 -11.32 13.35 11.56
CA GLY A 141 -10.23 13.55 12.52
C GLY A 141 -8.90 13.60 11.79
N PHE A 142 -7.90 14.26 12.38
CA PHE A 142 -6.56 14.44 11.80
C PHE A 142 -6.63 15.11 10.40
N VAL A 143 -7.42 16.19 10.33
CA VAL A 143 -7.79 16.89 9.09
C VAL A 143 -6.66 17.72 8.47
N ASP A 144 -5.64 18.07 9.26
CA ASP A 144 -4.43 18.74 8.76
C ASP A 144 -3.48 17.67 8.20
N GLU A 145 -3.55 17.46 6.89
CA GLU A 145 -2.77 16.44 6.19
C GLU A 145 -1.26 16.71 6.24
N GLN A 146 -0.85 17.98 6.34
CA GLN A 146 0.56 18.33 6.46
C GLN A 146 1.10 17.99 7.85
N GLN A 147 0.29 18.16 8.89
CA GLN A 147 0.65 17.81 10.25
C GLN A 147 0.49 16.31 10.54
N PHE A 148 -0.47 15.65 9.91
CA PHE A 148 -0.83 14.24 10.17
C PHE A 148 -0.92 13.41 8.88
N PRO A 149 0.18 13.27 8.11
CA PRO A 149 0.13 12.61 6.81
C PRO A 149 -0.27 11.12 6.90
N GLN A 150 0.12 10.44 7.97
CA GLN A 150 0.04 8.98 8.10
C GLN A 150 -1.06 8.48 9.05
N ILE A 151 -1.98 9.36 9.47
CA ILE A 151 -3.13 8.97 10.30
C ILE A 151 -4.34 9.81 9.95
N ALA A 152 -5.51 9.18 9.91
CA ALA A 152 -6.79 9.84 9.66
C ALA A 152 -7.86 9.34 10.64
N GLY A 153 -8.77 10.22 11.03
CA GLY A 153 -10.02 9.84 11.68
C GLY A 153 -11.12 9.76 10.63
N CYS A 154 -11.61 8.55 10.37
CA CYS A 154 -12.53 8.25 9.28
C CYS A 154 -13.91 7.90 9.82
N SER A 155 -14.88 8.76 9.54
CA SER A 155 -16.25 8.58 10.00
C SER A 155 -17.04 7.70 9.06
N GLY A 156 -17.97 6.93 9.60
CA GLY A 156 -18.84 6.07 8.82
C GLY A 156 -19.36 4.90 9.63
N GLY A 157 -20.22 4.09 9.02
CA GLY A 157 -20.74 2.88 9.62
C GLY A 157 -20.07 1.60 9.10
N TRP A 158 -20.34 0.50 9.78
CA TRP A 158 -20.05 -0.88 9.36
C TRP A 158 -21.03 -1.83 10.08
N ASP A 159 -21.47 -2.90 9.41
CA ASP A 159 -22.40 -3.89 9.97
C ASP A 159 -21.79 -5.28 10.15
N ARG A 160 -20.56 -5.51 9.68
CA ARG A 160 -19.79 -6.72 9.98
C ARG A 160 -19.11 -6.54 11.34
N PRO A 161 -19.44 -7.35 12.35
CA PRO A 161 -19.02 -7.11 13.71
C PRO A 161 -17.50 -7.21 13.89
N GLY A 162 -17.01 -6.37 14.78
CA GLY A 162 -15.66 -6.41 15.32
C GLY A 162 -14.72 -5.40 14.69
N VAL A 163 -13.75 -4.98 15.51
CA VAL A 163 -12.57 -4.21 15.08
C VAL A 163 -11.28 -5.00 15.30
N ILE A 164 -11.31 -6.01 16.16
CA ILE A 164 -10.17 -6.91 16.37
C ILE A 164 -10.30 -8.12 15.39
N TYR A 165 -9.22 -8.85 15.11
CA TYR A 165 -9.15 -10.13 14.34
C TYR A 165 -9.13 -10.09 12.81
N THR A 166 -9.79 -9.14 12.15
CA THR A 166 -9.86 -9.15 10.66
C THR A 166 -9.25 -7.88 10.07
N PHE A 167 -8.25 -8.07 9.20
CA PHE A 167 -7.48 -7.00 8.56
C PHE A 167 -7.90 -6.74 7.11
N ASP A 168 -8.78 -7.56 6.56
CA ASP A 168 -9.20 -7.42 5.18
C ASP A 168 -10.54 -6.66 5.08
N PRO A 169 -10.67 -5.71 4.14
CA PRO A 169 -11.94 -5.08 3.79
C PRO A 169 -12.90 -6.11 3.16
N GLU A 170 -14.21 -5.96 3.39
CA GLU A 170 -15.23 -6.88 2.88
C GLU A 170 -16.12 -6.26 1.79
N CYS A 171 -16.26 -4.94 1.76
CA CYS A 171 -17.15 -4.25 0.83
C CYS A 171 -16.40 -3.43 -0.24
N ASN A 172 -15.11 -3.72 -0.46
CA ASN A 172 -14.23 -2.99 -1.38
C ASN A 172 -14.03 -1.52 -1.00
N ARG A 173 -13.93 -1.22 0.30
CA ARG A 173 -13.60 0.12 0.80
C ARG A 173 -14.55 1.21 0.26
N ILE A 174 -15.86 0.93 0.27
CA ILE A 174 -16.91 1.88 -0.15
C ILE A 174 -17.65 2.50 1.04
N ALA A 175 -17.18 2.27 2.27
CA ALA A 175 -17.74 2.85 3.48
C ALA A 175 -17.23 4.28 3.69
N GLY A 176 -17.90 5.03 4.58
CA GLY A 176 -17.55 6.41 4.94
C GLY A 176 -18.77 7.32 4.96
N ASN A 177 -18.82 8.31 5.86
CA ASN A 177 -19.99 9.15 6.07
C ASN A 177 -20.40 9.97 4.83
N THR A 178 -19.46 10.27 3.92
CA THR A 178 -19.70 10.96 2.65
C THR A 178 -19.73 10.03 1.44
N SER A 179 -19.55 8.72 1.66
CA SER A 179 -19.52 7.68 0.64
C SER A 179 -20.89 7.31 0.06
N ALA A 180 -20.86 6.36 -0.89
CA ALA A 180 -22.06 5.70 -1.40
C ALA A 180 -22.67 4.66 -0.42
N ASN A 181 -21.92 4.21 0.60
CA ASN A 181 -22.39 3.27 1.62
C ASN A 181 -22.14 3.80 3.05
N PRO A 182 -22.78 4.91 3.45
CA PRO A 182 -22.46 5.59 4.71
C PRO A 182 -22.79 4.80 5.97
N ALA A 183 -23.76 3.89 5.91
CA ALA A 183 -24.06 2.97 7.01
C ALA A 183 -23.19 1.69 7.01
N GLY A 184 -22.31 1.53 6.02
CA GLY A 184 -21.39 0.39 5.91
C GLY A 184 -22.07 -0.97 5.82
N LYS A 185 -23.15 -1.09 5.05
CA LYS A 185 -23.82 -2.38 4.87
C LYS A 185 -22.91 -3.37 4.15
N GLY A 186 -22.69 -4.53 4.73
CA GLY A 186 -21.74 -5.55 4.28
C GLY A 186 -20.27 -5.16 4.46
N CYS A 187 -19.96 -4.06 5.13
CA CYS A 187 -18.60 -3.56 5.34
C CYS A 187 -18.09 -3.93 6.72
N ARG A 188 -16.78 -4.13 6.82
CA ARG A 188 -16.03 -4.17 8.08
C ARG A 188 -15.54 -2.76 8.42
N ALA A 189 -15.10 -2.57 9.66
CA ALA A 189 -14.46 -1.33 10.08
C ALA A 189 -13.26 -0.94 9.17
N GLU A 190 -12.52 -1.95 8.70
CA GLU A 190 -11.40 -1.78 7.76
C GLU A 190 -11.79 -1.10 6.43
N ASP A 191 -13.04 -1.26 5.98
CA ASP A 191 -13.53 -0.62 4.76
C ASP A 191 -13.63 0.91 4.87
N LEU A 192 -13.50 1.49 6.06
CA LEU A 192 -13.41 2.94 6.26
C LEU A 192 -12.03 3.50 5.92
N CYS A 193 -10.99 2.67 5.91
CA CYS A 193 -9.63 3.09 5.62
C CYS A 193 -9.33 2.99 4.12
N ALA A 194 -8.62 3.97 3.58
CA ALA A 194 -8.16 3.94 2.19
C ALA A 194 -7.17 2.77 1.95
N PRO A 195 -6.93 2.32 0.70
CA PRO A 195 -5.83 1.40 0.40
C PRO A 195 -4.49 1.92 0.96
N GLY A 196 -3.61 1.06 1.47
CA GLY A 196 -2.38 1.50 2.14
C GLY A 196 -2.59 2.04 3.57
N PHE A 197 -3.83 1.96 4.07
CA PHE A 197 -4.19 2.26 5.45
C PHE A 197 -4.99 1.10 6.04
N HIS A 198 -4.78 0.92 7.34
CA HIS A 198 -5.49 -0.05 8.16
C HIS A 198 -6.10 0.61 9.40
N VAL A 199 -7.11 -0.04 10.02
CA VAL A 199 -7.57 0.41 11.34
C VAL A 199 -6.43 0.25 12.33
N CYS A 200 -6.00 1.35 12.96
CA CYS A 200 -4.82 1.39 13.82
C CYS A 200 -4.85 0.23 14.84
N LYS A 201 -3.78 -0.56 14.88
CA LYS A 201 -3.66 -1.83 15.62
C LYS A 201 -3.78 -1.68 17.13
N GLY A 202 -3.50 -0.49 17.64
CA GLY A 202 -3.65 -0.17 19.06
C GLY A 202 -2.99 1.17 19.41
N ALA A 203 -2.69 1.35 20.70
CA ALA A 203 -2.09 2.60 21.18
C ALA A 203 -0.69 2.85 20.58
N ASP A 204 0.15 1.82 20.45
CA ASP A 204 1.52 1.97 19.93
C ASP A 204 1.53 2.37 18.45
N ASP A 205 0.64 1.79 17.66
CA ASP A 205 0.49 2.09 16.24
C ASP A 205 -0.06 3.50 16.01
N ALA A 206 -1.06 3.91 16.80
CA ALA A 206 -1.51 5.29 16.80
C ALA A 206 -0.40 6.27 17.25
N ALA A 207 0.43 5.88 18.22
CA ALA A 207 1.52 6.71 18.71
C ALA A 207 2.66 6.88 17.69
N ALA A 208 2.92 5.86 16.88
CA ALA A 208 3.90 5.92 15.80
C ALA A 208 3.52 6.96 14.73
N HIS A 209 2.22 7.09 14.44
CA HIS A 209 1.71 7.99 13.40
C HIS A 209 1.20 9.35 13.94
N ALA A 210 0.93 9.45 15.25
CA ALA A 210 0.59 10.68 15.95
C ALA A 210 1.24 10.71 17.35
N PRO A 211 2.54 11.05 17.46
CA PRO A 211 3.23 11.09 18.75
C PRO A 211 2.70 12.20 19.69
N GLY A 212 2.06 13.23 19.14
CA GLY A 212 1.31 14.24 19.91
C GLY A 212 -0.05 13.76 20.42
N GLY A 213 -0.39 12.50 20.16
CA GLY A 213 -1.63 11.83 20.50
C GLY A 213 -2.87 12.38 19.81
N CYS A 214 -4.01 12.29 20.47
CA CYS A 214 -5.32 12.58 19.90
C CYS A 214 -5.61 14.05 19.56
N ALA A 215 -4.61 14.95 19.66
CA ALA A 215 -4.80 16.39 19.40
C ALA A 215 -5.26 16.68 17.97
N GLY A 216 -4.95 15.81 17.02
CA GLY A 216 -5.32 15.99 15.62
C GLY A 216 -6.79 15.70 15.29
N VAL A 217 -7.56 15.04 16.17
CA VAL A 217 -8.98 14.75 15.92
C VAL A 217 -9.85 16.00 15.79
N GLY A 218 -9.35 17.16 16.24
CA GLY A 218 -10.07 18.42 16.14
C GLY A 218 -11.08 18.60 17.27
N LEU A 219 -11.93 19.63 17.15
CA LEU A 219 -12.84 20.08 18.20
C LEU A 219 -14.31 19.79 17.90
N GLU A 220 -14.61 19.07 16.82
CA GLU A 220 -15.98 18.70 16.50
C GLU A 220 -16.57 17.84 17.64
N PRO A 221 -17.76 18.20 18.14
CA PRO A 221 -18.35 17.53 19.29
C PRO A 221 -18.90 16.15 18.90
N ASN A 222 -18.96 15.26 19.89
CA ASN A 222 -19.56 13.93 19.78
C ASN A 222 -18.87 12.99 18.78
N LEU A 223 -17.54 13.08 18.61
CA LEU A 223 -16.77 12.16 17.78
C LEU A 223 -16.04 11.13 18.65
N PHE A 224 -16.05 9.87 18.22
CA PHE A 224 -15.19 8.82 18.72
C PHE A 224 -14.60 8.04 17.54
N PHE A 225 -13.29 7.90 17.49
CA PHE A 225 -12.58 7.12 16.48
C PHE A 225 -11.88 5.95 17.15
N ALA A 226 -12.43 4.76 16.96
CA ALA A 226 -11.94 3.53 17.56
C ALA A 226 -10.63 3.06 16.91
N THR A 227 -9.79 2.42 17.71
CA THR A 227 -8.67 1.59 17.26
C THR A 227 -9.01 0.12 17.50
N ARG A 228 -8.07 -0.78 17.21
CA ARG A 228 -8.15 -2.20 17.60
C ARG A 228 -7.69 -2.46 19.04
N GLN A 229 -7.40 -1.42 19.81
CA GLN A 229 -7.01 -1.56 21.21
C GLN A 229 -8.20 -2.05 22.05
N GLY A 230 -8.04 -3.19 22.72
CA GLY A 230 -8.94 -3.68 23.75
C GLY A 230 -8.37 -3.53 25.16
N SER A 231 -9.13 -4.00 26.16
CA SER A 231 -8.74 -4.01 27.58
C SER A 231 -9.01 -5.33 28.29
N THR A 232 -8.48 -5.41 29.50
CA THR A 232 -8.87 -6.42 30.51
C THR A 232 -10.09 -6.00 31.34
N GLY A 233 -10.78 -4.93 30.92
CA GLY A 233 -11.85 -4.27 31.68
C GLY A 233 -11.34 -3.17 32.61
N CYS A 234 -12.28 -2.54 33.33
CA CYS A 234 -12.01 -1.40 34.21
C CYS A 234 -11.36 -0.20 33.50
N ALA A 235 -11.57 -0.04 32.19
CA ALA A 235 -10.90 0.97 31.37
C ALA A 235 -9.36 0.87 31.32
N ILE A 236 -8.79 -0.32 31.58
CA ILE A 236 -7.34 -0.57 31.60
C ILE A 236 -6.89 -1.22 30.29
N CYS A 237 -6.23 -0.46 29.42
CA CYS A 237 -5.75 -0.98 28.14
C CYS A 237 -4.77 -2.15 28.30
N ALA A 238 -4.96 -3.19 27.48
CA ALA A 238 -4.03 -4.30 27.39
C ALA A 238 -2.84 -3.89 26.51
N LEU A 239 -1.78 -3.35 27.14
CA LEU A 239 -0.53 -2.92 26.49
C LEU A 239 0.71 -3.63 27.03
N GLY A 240 0.53 -4.56 27.97
CA GLY A 240 1.63 -5.23 28.64
C GLY A 240 2.16 -6.44 27.89
N THR A 241 2.79 -7.36 28.63
CA THR A 241 3.45 -8.54 28.06
C THR A 241 2.96 -9.87 28.61
N GLU A 242 2.10 -9.87 29.64
CA GLU A 242 1.50 -11.06 30.22
C GLU A 242 0.48 -11.69 29.25
N THR A 243 0.54 -13.01 29.08
CA THR A 243 -0.25 -13.76 28.10
C THR A 243 -1.00 -14.94 28.71
N ASP A 244 -0.85 -15.22 30.01
CA ASP A 244 -1.58 -16.30 30.67
C ASP A 244 -3.10 -16.02 30.62
N PRO A 245 -3.90 -16.85 29.95
CA PRO A 245 -5.34 -16.63 29.81
C PRO A 245 -6.12 -16.80 31.12
N ASN A 246 -5.48 -17.31 32.20
CA ASN A 246 -6.08 -17.34 33.53
C ASN A 246 -5.85 -16.05 34.32
N ILE A 247 -4.88 -15.22 33.89
CA ILE A 247 -4.57 -13.91 34.47
C ILE A 247 -5.20 -12.81 33.59
N CYS A 248 -5.04 -12.94 32.28
CA CYS A 248 -5.50 -12.00 31.28
C CYS A 248 -6.84 -12.43 30.72
N THR A 249 -7.88 -11.76 31.20
CA THR A 249 -9.23 -11.91 30.66
C THR A 249 -9.81 -10.52 30.47
N ALA A 250 -10.86 -10.44 29.68
CA ALA A 250 -11.65 -9.25 29.47
C ALA A 250 -12.29 -8.67 30.75
N ALA A 251 -12.22 -9.36 31.89
CA ALA A 251 -12.74 -8.88 33.17
C ALA A 251 -11.70 -8.90 34.31
N SER A 252 -10.42 -9.16 34.01
CA SER A 252 -9.41 -9.28 35.06
C SER A 252 -8.91 -7.95 35.61
N CYS A 253 -9.08 -6.85 34.87
CA CYS A 253 -8.59 -5.52 35.22
C CYS A 253 -7.08 -5.52 35.56
N VAL A 254 -6.32 -6.32 34.82
CA VAL A 254 -4.86 -6.45 34.95
C VAL A 254 -4.18 -5.60 33.88
N ALA A 255 -3.32 -4.68 34.32
CA ALA A 255 -2.66 -3.70 33.44
C ALA A 255 -1.54 -4.27 32.57
N ASP A 256 -0.84 -5.30 33.03
CA ASP A 256 0.30 -5.89 32.31
C ASP A 256 -0.11 -6.94 31.28
N CYS A 257 -1.39 -7.08 30.98
CA CYS A 257 -1.84 -8.01 29.95
C CYS A 257 -1.51 -7.52 28.56
N ALA A 258 -1.00 -8.44 27.73
CA ALA A 258 -0.74 -8.20 26.33
C ALA A 258 -2.04 -8.09 25.53
N PRO A 259 -2.08 -7.25 24.48
CA PRO A 259 -3.21 -7.21 23.56
C PRO A 259 -3.41 -8.58 22.91
N SER A 260 -4.61 -9.15 23.03
CA SER A 260 -4.95 -10.47 22.50
C SER A 260 -6.46 -10.65 22.39
N ASP A 261 -6.86 -11.80 21.83
CA ASP A 261 -8.26 -12.19 21.68
C ASP A 261 -9.05 -12.21 22.99
N VAL A 262 -8.36 -12.47 24.11
CA VAL A 262 -8.98 -12.58 25.44
C VAL A 262 -9.04 -11.25 26.19
N THR A 263 -8.47 -10.18 25.63
CA THR A 263 -8.46 -8.82 26.20
C THR A 263 -9.26 -7.85 25.31
N ALA A 264 -10.50 -8.23 24.99
CA ALA A 264 -11.36 -7.54 24.03
C ALA A 264 -12.47 -6.68 24.67
N ASN A 265 -12.34 -6.36 25.97
CA ASN A 265 -13.32 -5.53 26.66
C ASN A 265 -13.10 -4.04 26.36
N ASP A 266 -14.16 -3.25 26.29
CA ASP A 266 -14.15 -1.84 25.91
C ASP A 266 -13.48 -1.57 24.54
N LEU A 267 -13.78 -0.41 23.95
CA LEU A 267 -13.08 0.13 22.79
C LEU A 267 -12.27 1.34 23.22
N PHE A 268 -11.09 1.53 22.64
CA PHE A 268 -10.25 2.68 22.92
C PHE A 268 -9.90 3.44 21.65
N GLY A 269 -9.77 4.75 21.80
CA GLY A 269 -9.63 5.63 20.66
C GLY A 269 -9.39 7.08 21.02
N CYS A 270 -9.56 7.91 20.02
CA CYS A 270 -9.48 9.36 20.13
C CYS A 270 -10.84 10.00 19.88
N GLY A 271 -11.10 11.15 20.48
CA GLY A 271 -12.35 11.86 20.23
C GLY A 271 -12.75 12.84 21.31
N THR A 272 -13.93 13.42 21.11
CA THR A 272 -14.63 14.30 22.05
C THR A 272 -15.77 13.58 22.78
N LEU A 273 -16.02 12.31 22.45
CA LEU A 273 -17.03 11.44 23.05
C LEU A 273 -16.40 10.22 23.70
N GLY A 274 -17.00 9.75 24.80
CA GLY A 274 -16.49 8.65 25.62
C GLY A 274 -16.14 9.08 27.04
N ILE A 275 -15.60 8.15 27.82
CA ILE A 275 -15.03 8.43 29.15
C ILE A 275 -13.51 8.58 28.99
N PRO A 276 -12.86 9.58 29.62
CA PRO A 276 -11.41 9.61 29.70
C PRO A 276 -10.88 8.32 30.34
N ASN A 277 -9.94 7.64 29.69
CA ASN A 277 -9.34 6.45 30.28
C ASN A 277 -8.45 6.80 31.50
N ASP A 278 -7.95 5.78 32.18
CA ASP A 278 -7.13 5.89 33.40
C ASP A 278 -5.73 6.48 33.19
N GLY A 279 -5.38 6.87 31.95
CA GLY A 279 -4.07 7.36 31.55
C GLY A 279 -3.07 6.25 31.19
N ASN A 280 -3.47 4.97 31.23
CA ASN A 280 -2.61 3.84 30.87
C ASN A 280 -2.74 3.40 29.40
N CYS A 281 -3.45 4.16 28.56
CA CYS A 281 -3.68 3.79 27.16
C CYS A 281 -2.77 4.50 26.15
N GLY A 282 -1.56 4.86 26.57
CA GLY A 282 -0.60 5.58 25.73
C GLY A 282 -1.17 6.90 25.21
N VAL A 283 -1.24 7.06 23.90
CA VAL A 283 -1.75 8.27 23.23
C VAL A 283 -3.26 8.36 23.12
N LEU A 284 -3.97 7.24 23.33
CA LEU A 284 -5.43 7.18 23.23
C LEU A 284 -6.04 7.81 24.46
N THR A 285 -7.08 8.61 24.29
CA THR A 285 -7.62 9.44 25.38
C THR A 285 -9.02 9.04 25.83
N MET A 286 -9.76 8.30 25.01
CA MET A 286 -11.16 7.96 25.26
C MET A 286 -11.40 6.45 25.26
N THR A 287 -12.34 6.01 26.07
CA THR A 287 -12.92 4.66 26.04
C THR A 287 -14.44 4.69 25.80
N SER A 288 -14.96 3.68 25.12
CA SER A 288 -16.39 3.48 24.90
C SER A 288 -17.17 3.23 26.19
N GLY A 289 -16.48 2.74 27.23
CA GLY A 289 -17.09 2.14 28.40
C GLY A 289 -17.91 0.89 28.07
N ASN A 290 -18.26 0.16 29.11
CA ASN A 290 -18.94 -1.12 28.97
C ASN A 290 -20.26 -1.00 28.20
N VAL A 291 -20.46 -1.93 27.28
CA VAL A 291 -21.53 -2.02 26.27
C VAL A 291 -21.72 -0.68 25.52
N CYS A 292 -20.63 -0.04 25.10
CA CYS A 292 -20.64 1.26 24.41
C CYS A 292 -21.35 2.39 25.20
N SER A 293 -21.51 2.28 26.51
CA SER A 293 -22.38 3.17 27.30
C SER A 293 -21.96 4.64 27.30
N ALA A 294 -20.68 4.94 27.07
CA ALA A 294 -20.16 6.30 27.03
C ALA A 294 -20.25 6.97 25.65
N ILE A 295 -20.39 6.19 24.59
CA ILE A 295 -20.43 6.69 23.21
C ILE A 295 -21.83 6.60 22.58
N GLY A 296 -22.70 5.71 23.07
CA GLY A 296 -24.10 5.66 22.67
C GLY A 296 -24.33 5.34 21.19
N GLY A 297 -25.57 5.48 20.71
CA GLY A 297 -25.90 5.25 19.31
C GLY A 297 -25.16 6.25 18.38
N PRO A 298 -24.70 5.82 17.18
CA PRO A 298 -25.04 4.58 16.48
C PRO A 298 -24.15 3.36 16.81
N TRP A 299 -23.33 3.44 17.85
CA TRP A 299 -22.45 2.35 18.27
C TRP A 299 -23.21 1.25 19.00
N TRP A 300 -22.85 0.00 18.72
CA TRP A 300 -23.39 -1.17 19.38
C TRP A 300 -22.26 -2.16 19.68
N CYS A 301 -21.89 -2.28 20.95
CA CYS A 301 -20.81 -3.15 21.45
C CYS A 301 -21.33 -4.51 21.93
N GLY A 302 -22.27 -5.13 21.22
CA GLY A 302 -22.91 -6.36 21.68
C GLY A 302 -24.09 -6.15 22.62
N GLY A 303 -24.65 -7.26 23.14
CA GLY A 303 -25.75 -7.25 24.10
C GLY A 303 -25.29 -7.22 25.56
N PRO A 304 -26.22 -7.08 26.53
CA PRO A 304 -25.89 -7.06 27.96
C PRO A 304 -25.29 -8.36 28.51
N ASN A 305 -25.27 -9.44 27.73
CA ASN A 305 -24.61 -10.71 28.08
C ASN A 305 -23.18 -10.81 27.52
N ASP A 306 -22.78 -9.86 26.67
CA ASP A 306 -21.52 -9.86 25.92
C ASP A 306 -20.60 -8.72 26.38
N GLY A 307 -20.84 -8.14 27.57
CA GLY A 307 -20.14 -6.95 28.11
C GLY A 307 -18.66 -7.13 28.49
N TYR A 308 -18.01 -8.14 27.90
CA TYR A 308 -16.58 -8.41 28.00
C TYR A 308 -15.98 -8.66 26.60
N ASP A 309 -16.79 -8.69 25.55
CA ASP A 309 -16.37 -9.07 24.19
C ASP A 309 -16.67 -7.97 23.17
N GLU A 310 -16.68 -6.73 23.65
CA GLU A 310 -17.17 -5.56 22.92
C GLU A 310 -16.42 -5.33 21.61
N ALA A 311 -15.09 -5.49 21.63
CA ALA A 311 -14.26 -5.27 20.46
C ALA A 311 -14.41 -6.36 19.38
N HIS A 312 -14.94 -7.53 19.73
CA HIS A 312 -15.38 -8.55 18.78
C HIS A 312 -16.78 -8.25 18.23
N ALA A 313 -17.67 -7.75 19.08
CA ALA A 313 -19.08 -7.59 18.74
C ALA A 313 -19.42 -6.25 18.07
N VAL A 314 -18.52 -5.25 18.17
CA VAL A 314 -18.86 -3.87 17.82
C VAL A 314 -19.30 -3.75 16.36
N VAL A 315 -20.47 -3.15 16.17
CA VAL A 315 -20.91 -2.57 14.91
C VAL A 315 -21.25 -1.10 15.10
N LYS A 316 -21.27 -0.35 14.01
CA LYS A 316 -21.71 1.04 13.99
C LYS A 316 -22.68 1.24 12.84
N LEU A 317 -23.97 1.25 13.12
CA LEU A 317 -25.01 1.15 12.08
C LEU A 317 -25.44 2.50 11.48
N GLY A 318 -24.69 3.56 11.76
CA GLY A 318 -24.94 4.93 11.29
C GLY A 318 -23.63 5.67 11.00
N PRO A 319 -23.62 6.61 10.05
CA PRO A 319 -22.41 7.34 9.64
C PRO A 319 -21.91 8.37 10.66
N GLU A 320 -22.79 8.89 11.52
CA GLU A 320 -22.49 9.96 12.49
C GLU A 320 -21.73 9.46 13.72
N GLY A 321 -21.13 10.39 14.50
CA GLY A 321 -20.50 10.05 15.78
C GLY A 321 -19.11 9.41 15.67
N GLY A 322 -18.41 9.67 14.55
CA GLY A 322 -17.06 9.19 14.28
C GLY A 322 -17.03 7.84 13.55
N GLY A 323 -16.02 7.04 13.84
CA GLY A 323 -15.73 5.79 13.14
C GLY A 323 -14.42 5.17 13.62
N VAL A 324 -13.41 5.06 12.77
CA VAL A 324 -12.12 4.44 13.13
C VAL A 324 -10.95 5.38 12.88
N LEU A 325 -9.86 5.14 13.59
CA LEU A 325 -8.56 5.69 13.20
C LEU A 325 -7.92 4.78 12.17
N CYS A 326 -7.51 5.37 11.05
CA CYS A 326 -6.79 4.69 9.98
C CYS A 326 -5.33 5.13 10.01
N CYS A 327 -4.42 4.18 10.24
CA CYS A 327 -2.97 4.35 10.25
C CYS A 327 -2.39 3.84 8.92
N ALA A 328 -1.33 4.47 8.43
CA ALA A 328 -0.63 4.00 7.23
C ALA A 328 0.04 2.63 7.48
N ASP A 329 0.13 1.79 6.44
CA ASP A 329 0.72 0.44 6.48
C ASP A 329 2.24 0.41 6.68
#